data_AF-X1K8R4-F1
#
_entry.id   AF-X1K8R4-F1
#
_cell.length_a   1.000
_cell.length_b   1.000
_cell.length_c   1.000
_cell.angle_alpha   90.00
_cell.angle_beta   90.00
_cell.angle_gamma   90.00
#
_symmetry.space_group_name_H-M   'P 1'
#
loop_
_entity.id
_entity.type
_entity.pdbx_description
1 polymer ?
#
loop_
_entity_poly.entity_id
_entity_poly.type
_entity_poly.pdbx_seq_one_letter_code
_entity_poly.pdbx_strand_id
1 'polypeptide(L)'
;MIREALLYDKLEGEKVRCNTCPRHCVLGEGQKGFCFTRQNQGGRLFTLIYGEVASRSVNPIEKKPVFHFYPGSRWLSLGALGCNFRCPGCQNWELSHAKGGAAEYISPQDLVSLAKKYGCLGISWTFNEPTIWLEYTLDGAKLAKEQGLYTNYVTNGYITREALDTIGPYLDVFRVDP
;
A
#
# COMPACT_ATOMS: atom_id res chain seq x y z
N MET A 1 -2.88 -6.98 10.61
CA MET A 1 -1.97 -8.02 11.15
C MET A 1 -0.54 -7.49 11.10
N ILE A 2 0.34 -7.96 12.00
CA ILE A 2 1.77 -7.59 11.99
C ILE A 2 2.53 -8.60 11.13
N ARG A 3 3.39 -8.10 10.23
CA ARG A 3 4.32 -8.93 9.43
C ARG A 3 5.69 -8.27 9.36
N GLU A 4 6.75 -9.06 9.24
CA GLU A 4 8.08 -8.53 9.00
C GLU A 4 8.12 -7.81 7.64
N ALA A 5 8.79 -6.66 7.60
CA ALA A 5 8.97 -5.87 6.40
C ALA A 5 9.97 -6.53 5.45
N LEU A 6 9.75 -6.38 4.15
CA LEU A 6 10.64 -6.97 3.13
C LEU A 6 11.96 -6.20 2.96
N LEU A 7 11.92 -4.87 3.07
CA LEU A 7 13.00 -3.99 2.63
C LEU A 7 13.51 -3.12 3.79
N TYR A 8 14.57 -3.59 4.45
CA TYR A 8 15.27 -2.83 5.49
C TYR A 8 16.68 -3.35 5.73
N ASP A 9 17.55 -2.47 6.23
CA ASP A 9 18.88 -2.83 6.73
C ASP A 9 18.85 -2.92 8.26
N LYS A 10 19.55 -3.91 8.81
CA LYS A 10 19.90 -3.93 10.24
C LYS A 10 21.14 -3.08 10.47
N LEU A 11 21.10 -2.28 11.52
CA LEU A 11 22.18 -1.38 11.93
C LEU A 11 22.64 -1.73 13.36
N GLU A 12 23.73 -1.12 13.80
CA GLU A 12 24.23 -1.26 15.16
C GLU A 12 23.23 -0.77 16.23
N GLY A 13 23.26 -1.42 17.39
CA GLY A 13 22.42 -1.05 18.54
C GLY A 13 20.93 -1.31 18.30
N GLU A 14 20.60 -2.45 17.68
CA GLU A 14 19.22 -2.87 17.36
C GLU A 14 18.44 -1.86 16.51
N LYS A 15 19.12 -0.96 15.81
CA LYS A 15 18.48 -0.02 14.89
C LYS A 15 18.20 -0.68 13.56
N VAL A 16 17.21 -0.17 12.85
CA VAL A 16 16.90 -0.58 11.46
C VAL A 16 16.75 0.64 10.57
N ARG A 17 17.12 0.52 9.29
CA ARG A 17 16.82 1.52 8.24
C ARG A 17 15.76 0.97 7.30
N CYS A 18 14.60 1.60 7.25
CA CYS A 18 13.54 1.22 6.31
C CYS A 18 13.89 1.65 4.89
N ASN A 19 13.83 0.73 3.91
CA ASN A 19 14.16 1.00 2.51
C ASN A 19 12.93 0.96 1.59
N THR A 20 11.72 1.05 2.13
CA THR A 20 10.48 1.02 1.33
C THR A 20 10.20 2.32 0.58
N CYS A 21 10.57 3.48 1.16
CA CYS A 21 10.38 4.79 0.53
C CYS A 21 11.61 5.68 0.74
N PRO A 22 11.81 6.74 -0.06
CA PRO A 22 13.00 7.60 0.00
C PRO A 22 13.21 8.36 1.32
N ARG A 23 12.33 8.20 2.33
CA ARG A 23 12.58 8.75 3.68
C ARG A 23 13.73 8.05 4.40
N HIS A 24 14.02 6.79 4.06
CA HIS A 24 15.05 5.98 4.71
C HIS A 24 15.05 6.08 6.25
N CYS A 25 13.87 6.00 6.87
CA CYS A 25 13.74 6.20 8.32
C CYS A 25 14.66 5.23 9.08
N VAL A 26 15.52 5.78 9.94
CA VAL A 26 16.32 5.01 10.90
C VAL A 26 15.56 4.94 12.21
N LEU A 27 15.24 3.73 12.66
CA LEU A 27 14.37 3.47 13.79
C LEU A 27 15.13 2.69 14.86
N GLY A 28 15.22 3.24 16.06
CA GLY A 28 15.59 2.50 17.27
C GLY A 28 14.45 1.62 17.77
N GLU A 29 14.72 0.86 18.83
CA GLU A 29 13.74 -0.08 19.41
C GLU A 29 12.40 0.61 19.74
N GLY A 30 11.30 -0.02 19.32
CA GLY A 30 9.94 0.49 19.50
C GLY A 30 9.56 1.70 18.66
N GLN A 31 10.50 2.35 17.95
CA GLN A 31 10.21 3.53 17.15
C GLN A 31 9.42 3.19 15.88
N LYS A 32 8.52 4.10 15.51
CA LYS A 32 7.74 4.02 14.28
C LYS A 32 8.30 4.95 13.22
N GLY A 33 8.18 4.54 11.96
CA GLY A 33 8.50 5.37 10.80
C GLY A 33 7.60 6.61 10.71
N PHE A 34 7.99 7.55 9.85
CA PHE A 34 7.21 8.78 9.60
C PHE A 34 5.74 8.49 9.20
N CYS A 35 5.51 7.38 8.49
CA CYS A 35 4.18 6.95 8.10
C CYS A 35 3.34 6.38 9.24
N PHE A 36 3.94 6.08 10.40
CA PHE A 36 3.35 5.38 11.55
C PHE A 36 2.93 3.92 11.32
N THR A 37 3.19 3.38 10.13
CA THR A 37 2.77 2.02 9.74
C THR A 37 3.86 0.97 9.84
N ARG A 38 5.11 1.38 10.10
CA ARG A 38 6.26 0.47 10.26
C ARG A 38 6.94 0.73 11.59
N GLN A 39 7.32 -0.34 12.30
CA GLN A 39 7.92 -0.26 13.63
C GLN A 39 9.09 -1.22 13.76
N ASN A 40 10.14 -0.78 14.44
CA ASN A 40 11.23 -1.66 14.85
C ASN A 40 10.84 -2.43 16.13
N GLN A 41 11.02 -3.75 16.13
CA GLN A 41 10.84 -4.63 17.28
C GLN A 41 11.99 -5.64 17.32
N GLY A 42 12.84 -5.55 18.34
CA GLY A 42 14.02 -6.41 18.53
C GLY A 42 15.01 -6.36 17.35
N GLY A 43 15.27 -5.17 16.80
CA GLY A 43 16.19 -5.00 15.66
C GLY A 43 15.68 -5.56 14.33
N ARG A 44 14.35 -5.73 14.19
CA ARG A 44 13.67 -6.16 12.97
C ARG A 44 12.55 -5.19 12.65
N LEU A 45 12.38 -4.86 11.38
CA LEU A 45 11.32 -3.96 10.95
C LEU A 45 10.05 -4.74 10.66
N PHE A 46 8.92 -4.27 11.17
CA PHE A 46 7.60 -4.85 10.93
C PHE A 46 6.65 -3.82 10.32
N THR A 47 5.81 -4.27 9.39
CA THR A 47 4.61 -3.56 8.98
C THR A 47 3.47 -3.86 9.97
N LEU A 48 2.78 -2.81 10.38
CA LEU A 48 1.66 -2.86 11.33
C LEU A 48 0.30 -2.95 10.64
N ILE A 49 0.28 -2.76 9.32
CA ILE A 49 -0.95 -2.58 8.54
C ILE A 49 -1.19 -3.73 7.56
N TYR A 50 -0.54 -4.89 7.69
CA TYR A 50 -0.73 -5.97 6.73
C TYR A 50 -2.20 -6.42 6.71
N GLY A 51 -2.86 -6.26 5.55
CA GLY A 51 -4.29 -6.53 5.36
C GLY A 51 -5.25 -5.57 6.05
N GLU A 52 -4.77 -4.50 6.68
CA GLU A 52 -5.61 -3.51 7.38
C GLU A 52 -6.19 -2.49 6.39
N VAL A 53 -7.42 -2.74 5.96
CA VAL A 53 -8.15 -1.90 5.00
C VAL A 53 -8.98 -0.87 5.75
N ALA A 54 -8.63 0.40 5.59
CA ALA A 54 -9.29 1.51 6.28
C ALA A 54 -10.48 2.07 5.47
N SER A 55 -10.41 1.95 4.15
CA SER A 55 -11.50 2.34 3.27
C SER A 55 -11.49 1.47 2.02
N ARG A 56 -12.69 1.10 1.55
CA ARG A 56 -12.87 0.40 0.28
C ARG A 56 -14.12 0.87 -0.45
N SER A 57 -14.04 0.89 -1.77
CA SER A 57 -15.21 1.14 -2.62
C SER A 57 -14.99 0.59 -4.03
N VAL A 58 -16.08 0.28 -4.72
CA VAL A 58 -16.03 -0.04 -6.16
C VAL A 58 -16.17 1.25 -6.93
N ASN A 59 -15.15 1.62 -7.70
CA ASN A 59 -15.15 2.83 -8.50
C ASN A 59 -14.74 2.53 -9.95
N PRO A 60 -15.18 3.35 -10.91
CA PRO A 60 -14.66 3.29 -12.27
C PRO A 60 -13.15 3.56 -12.31
N ILE A 61 -12.48 3.12 -13.38
CA ILE A 61 -11.04 3.35 -13.59
C ILE A 61 -10.71 4.84 -13.77
N GLU A 62 -11.64 5.61 -14.33
CA GLU A 62 -11.52 7.05 -14.59
C GLU A 62 -11.37 7.87 -13.31
N LYS A 63 -11.82 7.34 -12.16
CA LYS A 63 -11.59 7.98 -10.85
C LYS A 63 -10.12 7.94 -10.40
N LYS A 64 -9.28 7.10 -11.02
CA LYS A 64 -7.81 7.01 -10.81
C LYS A 64 -7.02 7.87 -11.81
N PRO A 65 -7.65 8.90 -12.38
CA PRO A 65 -7.31 9.52 -13.67
C PRO A 65 -6.71 8.63 -14.79
N VAL A 66 -7.21 7.41 -15.01
CA VAL A 66 -6.72 6.51 -16.09
C VAL A 66 -7.80 6.28 -17.14
N PHE A 67 -7.91 7.21 -18.10
CA PHE A 67 -9.04 7.27 -19.05
C PHE A 67 -8.93 6.35 -20.27
N HIS A 68 -7.75 5.83 -20.59
CA HIS A 68 -7.52 5.02 -21.80
C HIS A 68 -7.15 3.56 -21.49
N PHE A 69 -7.46 3.10 -20.27
CA PHE A 69 -7.21 1.73 -19.83
C PHE A 69 -8.52 1.11 -19.37
N TYR A 70 -9.21 0.40 -20.27
CA TYR A 70 -10.54 -0.18 -20.04
C TYR A 70 -11.60 0.82 -19.53
N PRO A 71 -12.01 1.81 -20.33
CA PRO A 71 -13.01 2.79 -19.92
C PRO A 71 -14.32 2.15 -19.43
N GLY A 72 -14.93 2.71 -18.39
CA GLY A 72 -16.15 2.24 -17.76
C GLY A 72 -16.01 0.97 -16.90
N SER A 73 -14.81 0.39 -16.83
CA SER A 73 -14.57 -0.82 -16.04
C SER A 73 -14.66 -0.54 -14.54
N ARG A 74 -15.12 -1.56 -13.79
CA ARG A 74 -15.28 -1.50 -12.33
C ARG A 74 -14.02 -1.99 -11.63
N TRP A 75 -13.60 -1.31 -10.57
CA TRP A 75 -12.38 -1.66 -9.83
C TRP A 75 -12.60 -1.60 -8.33
N LEU A 76 -12.15 -2.65 -7.62
CA LEU A 76 -12.12 -2.66 -6.18
C LEU A 76 -10.99 -1.75 -5.71
N SER A 77 -11.34 -0.63 -5.09
CA SER A 77 -10.42 0.44 -4.69
C SER A 77 -10.24 0.41 -3.17
N LEU A 78 -9.00 0.45 -2.69
CA LEU A 78 -8.64 0.22 -1.28
C LEU A 78 -7.65 1.26 -0.81
N GLY A 79 -7.77 1.68 0.44
CA GLY A 79 -6.80 2.53 1.14
C GLY A 79 -6.51 2.04 2.55
N ALA A 80 -5.31 2.34 3.03
CA ALA A 80 -4.85 2.01 4.37
C ALA A 80 -4.82 3.24 5.28
N LEU A 81 -4.34 3.06 6.51
CA LEU A 81 -4.01 4.15 7.42
C LEU A 81 -2.56 4.59 7.24
N GLY A 82 -2.30 5.88 7.41
CA GLY A 82 -0.98 6.50 7.30
C GLY A 82 -0.60 6.87 5.87
N CYS A 83 0.49 7.60 5.72
CA CYS A 83 1.05 8.02 4.43
C CYS A 83 2.51 8.43 4.65
N ASN A 84 3.36 8.33 3.63
CA ASN A 84 4.72 8.86 3.70
C ASN A 84 4.78 10.38 3.38
N PHE A 85 3.68 10.99 2.95
CA PHE A 85 3.50 12.44 2.74
C PHE A 85 2.56 13.07 3.78
N ARG A 86 2.61 14.40 3.90
CA ARG A 86 1.70 15.22 4.70
C ARG A 86 1.26 16.45 3.90
N CYS A 87 0.54 16.20 2.81
CA CYS A 87 0.14 17.26 1.87
C CYS A 87 -0.80 18.26 2.56
N PRO A 88 -0.59 19.59 2.45
CA PRO A 88 -1.46 20.59 3.08
C PRO A 88 -2.93 20.50 2.64
N GLY A 89 -3.19 20.10 1.39
CA GLY A 89 -4.53 19.94 0.82
C GLY A 89 -5.00 18.48 0.69
N CYS A 90 -4.54 17.58 1.55
CA CYS A 90 -4.88 16.15 1.43
C CYS A 90 -6.39 15.91 1.59
N GLN A 91 -7.06 15.46 0.53
CA GLN A 91 -8.49 15.14 0.55
C GLN A 91 -8.82 13.93 1.44
N ASN A 92 -7.87 13.01 1.60
CA ASN A 92 -7.99 11.82 2.44
C ASN A 92 -7.14 11.95 3.71
N TRP A 93 -7.08 13.15 4.30
CA TRP A 93 -6.20 13.45 5.44
C TRP A 93 -6.52 12.60 6.67
N GLU A 94 -7.79 12.26 6.90
CA GLU A 94 -8.23 11.43 8.03
C GLU A 94 -7.53 10.07 8.01
N LEU A 95 -7.43 9.44 6.83
CA LEU A 95 -6.72 8.18 6.61
C LEU A 95 -5.20 8.41 6.58
N SER A 96 -4.75 9.39 5.80
CA SER A 96 -3.33 9.60 5.48
C SER A 96 -2.51 10.10 6.66
N HIS A 97 -3.13 10.86 7.58
CA HIS A 97 -2.46 11.41 8.76
C HIS A 97 -2.73 10.59 10.03
N ALA A 98 -3.56 9.55 9.94
CA ALA A 98 -3.84 8.64 11.03
C ALA A 98 -2.56 8.03 11.61
N LYS A 99 -2.54 7.88 12.94
CA LYS A 99 -1.46 7.22 13.69
C LYS A 99 -1.93 5.87 14.24
N GLY A 100 -2.82 5.22 13.50
CA GLY A 100 -3.68 4.12 13.95
C GLY A 100 -5.16 4.51 13.84
N GLY A 101 -6.05 3.53 13.95
CA GLY A 101 -7.48 3.73 13.74
C GLY A 101 -8.19 2.43 13.39
N ALA A 102 -9.49 2.52 13.13
CA ALA A 102 -10.28 1.38 12.70
C ALA A 102 -9.90 0.98 11.27
N ALA A 103 -9.71 -0.32 11.07
CA ALA A 103 -9.54 -0.95 9.77
C ALA A 103 -10.15 -2.35 9.84
N GLU A 104 -10.64 -2.85 8.71
CA GLU A 104 -11.04 -4.24 8.59
C GLU A 104 -9.89 -5.05 8.03
N TYR A 105 -9.66 -6.24 8.59
CA TYR A 105 -8.70 -7.16 8.01
C TYR A 105 -9.31 -7.84 6.78
N ILE A 106 -8.61 -7.73 5.64
CA ILE A 106 -8.92 -8.45 4.41
C ILE A 106 -7.68 -9.26 4.02
N SER A 107 -7.82 -10.58 3.88
CA SER A 107 -6.74 -11.42 3.37
C SER A 107 -6.55 -11.22 1.85
N PRO A 108 -5.37 -11.53 1.27
CA PRO A 108 -5.20 -11.50 -0.18
C PRO A 108 -6.25 -12.36 -0.93
N GLN A 109 -6.65 -13.50 -0.36
CA GLN A 109 -7.67 -14.38 -0.93
C GLN A 109 -9.05 -13.74 -0.92
N ASP A 110 -9.42 -13.11 0.20
CA ASP A 110 -10.69 -12.38 0.33
C ASP A 110 -10.71 -11.15 -0.58
N LEU A 111 -9.60 -10.46 -0.71
CA LEU A 111 -9.42 -9.32 -1.61
C LEU A 111 -9.79 -9.71 -3.05
N VAL A 112 -9.21 -10.81 -3.56
CA VAL A 112 -9.49 -11.30 -4.92
C VAL A 112 -10.92 -11.81 -5.04
N SER A 113 -11.41 -12.52 -4.02
CA SER A 113 -12.79 -13.02 -3.99
C SER A 113 -13.82 -11.89 -4.01
N LEU A 114 -13.58 -10.80 -3.27
CA LEU A 114 -14.40 -9.59 -3.25
C LEU A 114 -14.39 -8.89 -4.62
N ALA A 115 -13.22 -8.75 -5.24
CA ALA A 115 -13.10 -8.14 -6.57
C ALA A 115 -13.95 -8.91 -7.60
N LYS A 116 -13.84 -10.25 -7.62
CA LYS A 116 -14.66 -11.12 -8.49
C LYS A 116 -16.14 -11.03 -8.16
N LYS A 117 -16.51 -11.12 -6.87
CA LYS A 117 -17.89 -11.01 -6.39
C LYS A 117 -18.57 -9.71 -6.84
N TYR A 118 -17.84 -8.60 -6.86
CA TYR A 118 -18.36 -7.31 -7.28
C TYR A 118 -18.26 -7.04 -8.79
N GLY A 119 -17.86 -8.04 -9.59
CA GLY A 119 -17.68 -7.91 -11.03
C GLY A 119 -16.63 -6.88 -11.40
N CYS A 120 -15.56 -6.76 -10.60
CA CYS A 120 -14.46 -5.84 -10.89
C CYS A 120 -13.51 -6.46 -11.90
N LEU A 121 -13.04 -5.63 -12.83
CA LEU A 121 -11.98 -5.97 -13.79
C LEU A 121 -10.61 -6.02 -13.11
N GLY A 122 -10.43 -5.27 -12.03
CA GLY A 122 -9.16 -5.21 -11.31
C GLY A 122 -9.25 -4.65 -9.90
N ILE A 123 -8.08 -4.58 -9.26
CA ILE A 123 -7.86 -4.07 -7.90
C ILE A 123 -6.98 -2.83 -7.98
N SER A 124 -7.33 -1.81 -7.19
CA SER A 124 -6.64 -0.53 -7.13
C SER A 124 -6.29 -0.21 -5.68
N TRP A 125 -5.00 0.00 -5.41
CA TRP A 125 -4.56 0.55 -4.13
C TRP A 125 -4.35 2.06 -4.30
N THR A 126 -5.12 2.83 -3.52
CA THR A 126 -5.36 4.27 -3.72
C THR A 126 -5.78 4.93 -2.39
N PHE A 127 -6.40 6.12 -2.45
CA PHE A 127 -6.82 7.02 -1.36
C PHE A 127 -5.66 7.64 -0.56
N ASN A 128 -4.68 6.85 -0.18
CA ASN A 128 -3.44 7.30 0.46
C ASN A 128 -2.24 6.79 -0.36
N GLU A 129 -1.13 6.42 0.31
CA GLU A 129 0.07 5.95 -0.37
C GLU A 129 0.23 4.43 -0.28
N PRO A 130 0.08 3.67 -1.38
CA PRO A 130 0.18 2.20 -1.35
C PRO A 130 1.60 1.68 -1.07
N THR A 131 2.66 2.45 -1.32
CA THR A 131 4.05 2.07 -1.03
C THR A 131 4.26 1.66 0.42
N ILE A 132 3.61 2.34 1.37
CA ILE A 132 3.77 2.01 2.80
C ILE A 132 3.18 0.62 3.14
N TRP A 133 2.38 0.05 2.23
CA TRP A 133 1.62 -1.18 2.33
C TRP A 133 2.19 -2.31 1.44
N LEU A 134 3.47 -2.19 1.05
CA LEU A 134 4.15 -3.04 0.07
C LEU A 134 3.93 -4.56 0.26
N GLU A 135 4.02 -5.07 1.49
CA GLU A 135 3.95 -6.51 1.73
C GLU A 135 2.56 -7.09 1.40
N TYR A 136 1.50 -6.36 1.77
CA TYR A 136 0.12 -6.81 1.52
C TYR A 136 -0.28 -6.65 0.06
N THR A 137 0.09 -5.52 -0.52
CA THR A 137 -0.18 -5.19 -1.93
C THR A 137 0.57 -6.13 -2.87
N LEU A 138 1.79 -6.55 -2.54
CA LEU A 138 2.54 -7.54 -3.31
C LEU A 138 1.85 -8.92 -3.32
N ASP A 139 1.46 -9.42 -2.15
CA ASP A 139 0.75 -10.70 -2.04
C ASP A 139 -0.60 -10.62 -2.76
N GLY A 140 -1.32 -9.51 -2.61
CA GLY A 140 -2.58 -9.25 -3.32
C GLY A 140 -2.42 -9.15 -4.83
N ALA A 141 -1.37 -8.48 -5.33
CA ALA A 141 -1.14 -8.27 -6.75
C ALA A 141 -0.75 -9.58 -7.46
N LYS A 142 0.12 -10.38 -6.84
CA LYS A 142 0.47 -11.73 -7.34
C LYS A 142 -0.78 -12.58 -7.51
N LEU A 143 -1.60 -12.66 -6.46
CA LEU A 143 -2.82 -13.48 -6.51
C LEU A 143 -3.85 -12.92 -7.49
N ALA A 144 -3.99 -11.59 -7.59
CA ALA A 144 -4.88 -10.96 -8.58
C ALA A 144 -4.50 -11.36 -10.01
N LYS A 145 -3.21 -11.30 -10.35
CA LYS A 145 -2.67 -11.68 -11.66
C LYS A 145 -2.93 -13.15 -12.00
N GLU A 146 -2.65 -14.05 -11.05
CA GLU A 146 -2.95 -15.50 -11.20
C GLU A 146 -4.42 -15.76 -11.50
N GLN A 147 -5.29 -14.86 -11.05
CA GLN A 147 -6.73 -14.97 -11.16
C GLN A 147 -7.32 -14.12 -12.31
N GLY A 148 -6.47 -13.57 -13.17
CA GLY A 148 -6.86 -12.80 -14.36
C GLY A 148 -7.38 -11.39 -14.07
N LEU A 149 -7.12 -10.84 -12.88
CA LEU A 149 -7.47 -9.48 -12.51
C LEU A 149 -6.31 -8.53 -12.82
N TYR A 150 -6.64 -7.33 -13.30
CA TYR A 150 -5.67 -6.26 -13.44
C TYR A 150 -5.39 -5.57 -12.10
N THR A 151 -4.24 -4.93 -11.99
CA THR A 151 -3.76 -4.29 -10.75
C THR A 151 -3.25 -2.89 -11.02
N ASN A 152 -3.55 -1.95 -10.11
CA ASN A 152 -2.96 -0.61 -10.20
C ASN A 152 -2.59 0.00 -8.85
N TYR A 153 -1.62 0.90 -8.92
CA TYR A 153 -1.30 1.88 -7.89
C TYR A 153 -1.74 3.26 -8.33
N VAL A 154 -2.39 3.99 -7.43
CA VAL A 154 -2.45 5.46 -7.44
C VAL A 154 -1.62 5.93 -6.27
N THR A 155 -0.51 6.61 -6.55
CA THR A 155 0.59 6.80 -5.61
C THR A 155 1.19 8.18 -5.79
N ASN A 156 1.78 8.77 -4.75
CA ASN A 156 2.61 9.98 -4.89
C ASN A 156 3.97 9.72 -5.54
N GLY A 157 4.29 8.46 -5.89
CA GLY A 157 5.55 8.07 -6.52
C GLY A 157 6.75 8.09 -5.58
N TYR A 158 6.53 8.32 -4.28
CA TYR A 158 7.59 8.37 -3.27
C TYR A 158 7.97 6.96 -2.80
N ILE A 159 8.53 6.19 -3.73
CA ILE A 159 8.93 4.79 -3.59
C ILE A 159 10.43 4.64 -3.92
N THR A 160 11.14 3.73 -3.24
CA THR A 160 12.53 3.44 -3.61
C THR A 160 12.58 2.59 -4.87
N ARG A 161 13.73 2.56 -5.55
CA ARG A 161 13.93 1.68 -6.70
C ARG A 161 13.70 0.20 -6.33
N GLU A 162 14.21 -0.25 -5.19
CA GLU A 162 14.05 -1.62 -4.70
C GLU A 162 12.57 -1.99 -4.47
N ALA A 163 11.80 -1.10 -3.85
CA ALA A 163 10.37 -1.31 -3.64
C ALA A 163 9.61 -1.33 -4.97
N LEU A 164 9.96 -0.43 -5.90
CA LEU A 164 9.35 -0.41 -7.23
C LEU A 164 9.71 -1.66 -8.05
N ASP A 165 10.96 -2.10 -8.05
CA ASP A 165 11.40 -3.31 -8.74
C ASP A 165 10.71 -4.57 -8.15
N THR A 166 10.37 -4.55 -6.85
CA THR A 166 9.64 -5.62 -6.17
C THR A 166 8.18 -5.73 -6.61
N ILE A 167 7.46 -4.60 -6.69
CA ILE A 167 6.01 -4.59 -6.98
C ILE A 167 5.68 -4.40 -8.47
N GLY A 168 6.54 -3.68 -9.20
CA GLY A 168 6.35 -3.25 -10.58
C GLY A 168 5.96 -4.37 -11.55
N PRO A 169 6.58 -5.57 -11.52
CA PRO A 169 6.19 -6.69 -12.38
C PRO A 169 4.74 -7.14 -12.22
N TYR A 170 4.10 -6.79 -11.11
CA TYR A 170 2.74 -7.16 -10.77
C TYR A 170 1.75 -6.01 -10.90
N LEU A 171 2.13 -4.86 -11.45
CA LEU A 171 1.25 -3.71 -11.68
C LEU A 171 1.02 -3.51 -13.19
N ASP A 172 -0.25 -3.37 -13.59
CA ASP A 172 -0.60 -2.98 -14.96
C ASP A 172 -0.56 -1.47 -15.15
N VAL A 173 -0.88 -0.73 -14.09
CA VAL A 173 -0.87 0.73 -14.10
C VAL A 173 -0.22 1.27 -12.84
N PHE A 174 0.75 2.17 -13.04
CA PHE A 174 1.39 2.95 -11.98
C PHE A 174 1.08 4.43 -12.22
N ARG A 175 0.07 4.96 -11.54
CA ARG A 175 -0.39 6.34 -11.73
C ARG A 175 0.15 7.22 -10.62
N VAL A 176 1.05 8.14 -10.98
CA VAL A 176 1.64 9.11 -10.04
C VAL A 176 0.73 10.32 -9.85
N ASP A 177 0.30 10.58 -8.60
CA ASP A 177 -0.45 11.75 -8.09
C ASP A 177 0.34 12.46 -6.98
N PRO A 178 1.26 13.38 -7.34
CA PRO A 178 2.12 14.03 -6.37
C PRO A 178 1.40 15.11 -5.53
#